data_AF-A0A3A9B3Q3-F1
#
_entry.id   AF-A0A3A9B3Q3-F1
#
_cell.length_a   1.000
_cell.length_b   1.000
_cell.length_c   1.000
_cell.angle_alpha   90.00
_cell.angle_beta   90.00
_cell.angle_gamma   90.00
#
_symmetry.space_group_name_H-M   'P 1'
#
loop_
_entity.id
_entity.type
_entity.pdbx_description
1 polymer ?
#
loop_
_entity_poly.entity_id
_entity_poly.type
_entity_poly.pdbx_seq_one_letter_code
_entity_poly.pdbx_strand_id
1 'polypeptide(L)'
;KVKTYDRNILGKMIAEAENALDLMREYWIEDQPREYTKQVMTLQAYKNLLMKHDSAEAEQLKNQEQPELPAMKNNNQRKAWLKNYKAWGLWYRDEHIDVNYYKYDFEDGSRLIVAEFPQREHIWTDEKYDQVYYHLIECGKRKYRSDKVYEDKYQYHSNSETELVEYLKKIQKKKG
;
A
#
# COMPACT_ATOMS: atom_id res chain seq x y z
N LYS A 1 27.83 -10.77 0.13
CA LYS A 1 26.95 -11.51 -0.82
C LYS A 1 26.68 -10.60 -2.00
N VAL A 2 26.88 -11.06 -3.23
CA VAL A 2 26.54 -10.30 -4.44
C VAL A 2 25.02 -10.19 -4.53
N LYS A 3 24.47 -8.98 -4.72
CA LYS A 3 23.03 -8.80 -4.96
C LYS A 3 22.73 -9.29 -6.38
N THR A 4 21.79 -10.23 -6.51
CA THR A 4 21.38 -10.84 -7.79
C THR A 4 20.13 -10.19 -8.39
N TYR A 5 19.55 -9.19 -7.71
CA TYR A 5 18.37 -8.45 -8.12
C TYR A 5 18.50 -6.99 -7.66
N ASP A 6 18.11 -6.07 -8.54
CA ASP A 6 17.96 -4.65 -8.26
C ASP A 6 16.78 -4.11 -9.07
N ARG A 7 15.75 -3.62 -8.37
CA ARG A 7 14.49 -3.17 -8.98
C ARG A 7 14.69 -1.98 -9.91
N ASN A 8 15.58 -1.05 -9.56
CA ASN A 8 15.85 0.14 -10.36
C ASN A 8 16.59 -0.20 -11.64
N ILE A 9 17.55 -1.13 -11.57
CA ILE A 9 18.25 -1.63 -12.76
C ILE A 9 17.25 -2.33 -13.69
N LEU A 10 16.41 -3.23 -13.17
CA LEU A 10 15.40 -3.92 -13.97
C LEU A 10 14.38 -2.95 -14.59
N GLY A 11 13.95 -1.93 -13.84
CA GLY A 11 13.06 -0.88 -14.36
C GLY A 11 13.67 -0.12 -15.55
N LYS A 12 14.97 0.22 -15.49
CA LYS A 12 15.67 0.83 -16.62
C LYS A 12 15.74 -0.09 -17.82
N MET A 13 16.04 -1.38 -17.62
CA MET A 13 16.09 -2.38 -18.69
C MET A 13 14.72 -2.56 -19.38
N ILE A 14 13.62 -2.49 -18.62
CA ILE A 14 12.26 -2.51 -19.17
C ILE A 14 12.02 -1.27 -20.04
N ALA A 15 12.32 -0.07 -19.51
CA ALA A 15 12.11 1.18 -20.23
C ALA A 15 12.94 1.25 -21.53
N GLU A 16 14.19 0.80 -21.49
CA GLU A 16 15.07 0.71 -22.66
C GLU A 16 14.51 -0.25 -23.72
N ALA A 17 14.03 -1.43 -23.30
CA ALA A 17 13.44 -2.42 -24.19
C ALA A 17 12.10 -1.93 -24.80
N GLU A 18 11.28 -1.21 -24.03
CA GLU A 18 10.05 -0.58 -24.53
C GLU A 18 10.35 0.49 -25.57
N ASN A 19 11.31 1.38 -25.29
CA ASN A 19 11.73 2.42 -26.24
C ASN A 19 12.30 1.81 -27.53
N ALA A 20 13.12 0.76 -27.43
CA ALA A 20 13.64 0.07 -28.61
C ALA A 20 12.52 -0.57 -29.44
N LEU A 21 11.53 -1.18 -28.80
CA LEU A 21 10.34 -1.73 -29.46
C LEU A 21 9.39 -0.68 -30.01
N ASP A 22 9.43 0.56 -29.54
CA ASP A 22 8.65 1.67 -30.08
C ASP A 22 9.31 2.21 -31.36
N LEU A 23 10.62 2.45 -31.30
CA LEU A 23 11.40 3.01 -32.41
C LEU A 23 11.60 2.04 -33.57
N MET A 24 11.83 0.75 -33.28
CA MET A 24 12.27 -0.22 -34.29
C MET A 24 11.18 -1.22 -34.71
N ARG A 25 9.94 -1.03 -34.24
CA ARG A 25 8.85 -2.00 -34.42
C ARG A 25 8.66 -2.43 -35.88
N GLU A 26 8.39 -1.47 -36.74
CA GLU A 26 8.00 -1.72 -38.13
C GLU A 26 9.15 -2.37 -38.89
N TYR A 27 10.35 -1.79 -38.77
CA TYR A 27 11.58 -2.35 -39.34
C TYR A 27 11.84 -3.79 -38.88
N TRP A 28 11.73 -4.08 -37.58
CA TRP A 28 11.95 -5.45 -37.11
C TRP A 28 10.85 -6.40 -37.54
N ILE A 29 9.60 -5.97 -37.67
CA ILE A 29 8.54 -6.85 -38.15
C ILE A 29 8.77 -7.23 -39.61
N GLU A 30 9.14 -6.26 -40.44
CA GLU A 30 9.29 -6.43 -41.89
C GLU A 30 10.62 -7.10 -42.27
N ASP A 31 11.73 -6.61 -41.73
CA ASP A 31 13.07 -6.99 -42.17
C ASP A 31 13.78 -7.98 -41.22
N GLN A 32 13.39 -8.03 -39.94
CA GLN A 32 14.08 -8.81 -38.90
C GLN A 32 13.12 -9.48 -37.90
N PRO A 33 12.13 -10.29 -38.33
CA PRO A 33 11.02 -10.74 -37.48
C PRO A 33 11.47 -11.61 -36.29
N ARG A 34 12.63 -12.26 -36.41
CA ARG A 34 13.25 -13.01 -35.30
C ARG A 34 13.74 -12.08 -34.20
N GLU A 35 14.31 -10.93 -34.55
CA GLU A 35 14.76 -9.94 -33.56
C GLU A 35 13.55 -9.31 -32.88
N TYR A 36 12.50 -8.96 -33.62
CA TYR A 36 11.23 -8.52 -33.03
C TYR A 36 10.73 -9.51 -31.95
N THR A 37 10.64 -10.78 -32.30
CA THR A 37 10.19 -11.84 -31.39
C THR A 37 11.07 -11.92 -30.14
N LYS A 38 12.39 -11.88 -30.31
CA LYS A 38 13.36 -11.92 -29.21
C LYS A 38 13.20 -10.72 -28.27
N GLN A 39 13.02 -9.51 -28.80
CA GLN A 39 12.85 -8.30 -27.99
C GLN A 39 11.53 -8.33 -27.20
N VAL A 40 10.43 -8.77 -27.82
CA VAL A 40 9.14 -8.96 -27.13
C VAL A 40 9.26 -9.99 -26.01
N MET A 41 9.88 -11.14 -26.27
CA MET A 41 10.09 -12.17 -25.25
C MET A 41 10.97 -11.67 -24.09
N THR A 42 11.99 -10.88 -24.41
CA THR A 42 12.90 -10.29 -23.41
C THR A 42 12.16 -9.30 -22.51
N LEU A 43 11.37 -8.39 -23.11
CA LEU A 43 10.54 -7.45 -22.37
C LEU A 43 9.54 -8.18 -21.45
N GLN A 44 8.88 -9.23 -21.97
CA GLN A 44 7.96 -10.03 -21.17
C GLN A 44 8.67 -10.73 -20.00
N ALA A 45 9.87 -11.27 -20.23
CA ALA A 45 10.66 -11.89 -19.17
C ALA A 45 11.03 -10.88 -18.06
N TYR A 46 11.43 -9.66 -18.42
CA TYR A 46 11.72 -8.60 -17.45
C TYR A 46 10.48 -8.19 -16.65
N LYS A 47 9.34 -7.97 -17.31
CA LYS A 47 8.06 -7.66 -16.65
C LYS A 47 7.63 -8.76 -15.69
N ASN A 48 7.76 -10.02 -16.11
CA ASN A 48 7.44 -11.17 -15.26
C ASN A 48 8.39 -11.28 -14.05
N LEU A 49 9.69 -10.99 -14.23
CA LEU A 49 10.66 -10.97 -13.14
C LEU A 49 10.33 -9.88 -12.12
N LEU A 50 10.01 -8.67 -12.59
CA LEU A 50 9.58 -7.55 -11.74
C LEU A 50 8.34 -7.94 -10.93
N MET A 51 7.31 -8.45 -11.60
CA MET A 51 6.06 -8.89 -10.96
C MET A 51 6.30 -10.00 -9.92
N LYS A 52 7.20 -10.95 -10.21
CA LYS A 52 7.55 -12.02 -9.26
C LYS A 52 8.20 -11.46 -8.00
N HIS A 53 9.11 -10.49 -8.13
CA HIS A 53 9.77 -9.87 -6.99
C HIS A 53 8.82 -8.98 -6.20
N ASP A 54 8.02 -8.15 -6.86
CA ASP A 54 7.01 -7.31 -6.20
C ASP A 54 5.96 -8.18 -5.46
N SER A 55 5.55 -9.30 -6.05
CA SER A 55 4.64 -10.26 -5.40
C SER A 55 5.30 -10.98 -4.21
N ALA A 56 6.56 -11.41 -4.33
CA ALA A 56 7.27 -12.05 -3.24
C ALA A 56 7.55 -11.09 -2.08
N GLU A 57 7.83 -9.83 -2.38
CA GLU A 57 7.97 -8.75 -1.40
C GLU A 57 6.62 -8.48 -0.72
N ALA A 58 5.52 -8.38 -1.48
CA ALA A 58 4.18 -8.26 -0.93
C ALA A 58 3.76 -9.47 -0.05
N GLU A 59 4.18 -10.68 -0.40
CA GLU A 59 3.97 -11.89 0.43
C GLU A 59 4.83 -11.90 1.70
N GLN A 60 6.10 -11.47 1.62
CA GLN A 60 6.92 -11.28 2.82
C GLN A 60 6.33 -10.21 3.75
N LEU A 61 5.77 -9.16 3.17
CA LEU A 61 5.13 -8.08 3.91
C LEU A 61 3.80 -8.53 4.54
N LYS A 62 3.06 -9.44 3.88
CA LYS A 62 1.92 -10.14 4.49
C LYS A 62 2.33 -11.07 5.65
N ASN A 63 3.54 -11.62 5.61
CA ASN A 63 4.08 -12.49 6.65
C ASN A 63 4.78 -11.74 7.80
N GLN A 64 4.80 -10.39 7.78
CA GLN A 64 5.09 -9.65 9.00
C GLN A 64 3.93 -9.87 9.98
N GLU A 65 4.21 -10.55 11.09
CA GLU A 65 3.23 -10.72 12.16
C GLU A 65 2.78 -9.35 12.65
N GLN A 66 1.53 -8.99 12.34
CA GLN A 66 0.91 -7.78 12.85
C GLN A 66 0.92 -7.84 14.39
N PRO A 67 1.27 -6.75 15.09
CA PRO A 67 1.24 -6.73 16.55
C PRO A 67 -0.19 -6.91 17.08
N GLU A 68 -0.32 -7.61 18.20
CA GLU A 68 -1.60 -7.71 18.91
C GLU A 68 -2.12 -6.33 19.35
N LEU A 69 -3.45 -6.19 19.39
CA LEU A 69 -4.08 -4.94 19.79
C LEU A 69 -3.90 -4.75 21.29
N PRO A 70 -3.15 -3.74 21.76
CA PRO A 70 -2.90 -3.57 23.19
C PRO A 70 -4.19 -3.21 23.94
N ALA A 71 -4.27 -3.58 25.21
CA ALA A 71 -5.36 -3.19 26.09
C ALA A 71 -5.25 -1.70 26.45
N MET A 72 -6.12 -0.86 25.85
CA MET A 72 -6.12 0.59 26.03
C MET A 72 -7.30 1.00 26.92
N LYS A 73 -7.01 1.64 28.06
CA LYS A 73 -8.03 2.03 29.06
C LYS A 73 -8.59 3.43 28.80
N ASN A 74 -7.79 4.36 28.31
CA ASN A 74 -8.20 5.77 28.11
C ASN A 74 -8.03 6.26 26.66
N ASN A 75 -8.52 7.46 26.36
CA ASN A 75 -8.45 8.04 25.02
C ASN A 75 -7.00 8.34 24.61
N ASN A 76 -6.14 8.74 25.54
CA ASN A 76 -4.76 9.10 25.24
C ASN A 76 -3.97 7.89 24.74
N GLN A 77 -4.17 6.72 25.33
CA GLN A 77 -3.57 5.46 24.87
C GLN A 77 -4.04 5.09 23.46
N ARG A 78 -5.32 5.29 23.15
CA ARG A 78 -5.88 5.04 21.80
C ARG A 78 -5.28 5.97 20.75
N LYS A 79 -5.16 7.26 21.07
CA LYS A 79 -4.50 8.25 20.20
C LYS A 79 -3.03 7.93 20.00
N ALA A 80 -2.32 7.56 21.06
CA ALA A 80 -0.91 7.19 20.98
C ALA A 80 -0.69 5.95 20.11
N TRP A 81 -1.56 4.95 20.22
CA TRP A 81 -1.50 3.76 19.37
C TRP A 81 -1.79 4.09 17.90
N LEU A 82 -2.80 4.92 17.61
CA LEU A 82 -3.08 5.38 16.25
C LEU A 82 -1.88 6.10 15.62
N LYS A 83 -1.21 6.98 16.39
CA LYS A 83 0.00 7.68 15.94
C LYS A 83 1.20 6.75 15.76
N ASN A 84 1.20 5.58 16.40
CA ASN A 84 2.24 4.58 16.29
C ASN A 84 1.94 3.53 15.20
N TYR A 85 1.27 3.95 14.11
CA TYR A 85 0.91 3.06 12.99
C TYR A 85 2.12 2.40 12.32
N LYS A 86 3.30 3.03 12.38
CA LYS A 86 4.55 2.48 11.83
C LYS A 86 4.96 1.16 12.50
N ALA A 87 4.58 0.97 13.77
CA ALA A 87 4.84 -0.27 14.50
C ALA A 87 4.02 -1.46 13.99
N TRP A 88 2.99 -1.24 13.17
CA TRP A 88 2.21 -2.32 12.55
C TRP A 88 2.96 -3.01 11.41
N GLY A 89 4.04 -2.39 10.91
CA GLY A 89 4.73 -2.82 9.71
C GLY A 89 4.23 -2.06 8.48
N LEU A 90 5.16 -1.70 7.60
CA LEU A 90 4.82 -1.14 6.29
C LEU A 90 4.06 -2.20 5.52
N TRP A 91 2.91 -1.88 4.93
CA TRP A 91 2.08 -2.84 4.19
C TRP A 91 2.26 -2.73 2.67
N TYR A 92 2.45 -1.53 2.15
CA TYR A 92 2.71 -1.29 0.73
C TYR A 92 3.31 0.10 0.55
N ARG A 93 4.23 0.25 -0.40
CA ARG A 93 4.77 1.55 -0.83
C ARG A 93 4.40 1.76 -2.28
N ASP A 94 3.78 2.89 -2.57
CA ASP A 94 3.66 3.35 -3.96
C ASP A 94 4.73 4.40 -4.26
N GLU A 95 5.67 4.06 -5.12
CA GLU A 95 6.75 4.96 -5.53
C GLU A 95 6.28 6.03 -6.53
N HIS A 96 5.20 5.78 -7.29
CA HIS A 96 4.76 6.70 -8.34
C HIS A 96 4.06 7.93 -7.77
N ILE A 97 3.39 7.76 -6.63
CA ILE A 97 2.66 8.84 -5.93
C ILE A 97 3.27 9.16 -4.56
N ASP A 98 4.42 8.56 -4.23
CA ASP A 98 5.18 8.83 -3.01
C ASP A 98 4.34 8.69 -1.73
N VAL A 99 3.77 7.49 -1.50
CA VAL A 99 2.92 7.19 -0.34
C VAL A 99 3.26 5.84 0.30
N ASN A 100 3.28 5.82 1.63
CA ASN A 100 3.38 4.62 2.46
C ASN A 100 1.99 4.22 2.93
N TYR A 101 1.66 2.94 2.81
CA TYR A 101 0.46 2.36 3.38
C TYR A 101 0.83 1.44 4.53
N TYR A 102 0.12 1.59 5.64
CA TYR A 102 0.16 0.70 6.80
C TYR A 102 -1.23 0.11 7.00
N LYS A 103 -1.32 -1.12 7.48
CA LYS A 103 -2.61 -1.80 7.63
C LYS A 103 -2.67 -2.53 8.97
N TYR A 104 -3.83 -2.44 9.60
CA TYR A 104 -4.19 -3.21 10.78
C TYR A 104 -5.51 -3.94 10.53
N ASP A 105 -5.47 -5.27 10.49
CA ASP A 105 -6.63 -6.16 10.43
C ASP A 105 -7.14 -6.43 11.86
N PHE A 106 -8.41 -6.13 12.13
CA PHE A 106 -9.05 -6.43 13.41
C PHE A 106 -9.73 -7.81 13.37
N GLU A 107 -9.89 -8.43 14.54
CA GLU A 107 -10.56 -9.74 14.70
C GLU A 107 -12.03 -9.74 14.24
N ASP A 108 -12.70 -8.60 14.26
CA ASP A 108 -14.09 -8.48 13.78
C ASP A 108 -14.20 -8.42 12.24
N GLY A 109 -13.06 -8.54 11.54
CA GLY A 109 -12.95 -8.47 10.08
C GLY A 109 -12.80 -7.05 9.53
N SER A 110 -12.89 -6.03 10.38
CA SER A 110 -12.64 -4.64 9.97
C SER A 110 -11.15 -4.40 9.72
N ARG A 111 -10.83 -3.34 8.98
CA ARG A 111 -9.44 -2.97 8.67
C ARG A 111 -9.22 -1.48 8.85
N LEU A 112 -8.09 -1.11 9.43
CA LEU A 112 -7.62 0.27 9.44
C LEU A 112 -6.41 0.41 8.52
N ILE A 113 -6.51 1.28 7.54
CA ILE A 113 -5.43 1.61 6.61
C ILE A 113 -4.95 3.02 6.90
N VAL A 114 -3.64 3.23 6.96
CA VAL A 114 -3.02 4.55 7.09
C VAL A 114 -2.26 4.86 5.81
N ALA A 115 -2.60 5.97 5.17
CA ALA A 115 -1.84 6.53 4.06
C ALA A 115 -0.96 7.66 4.60
N GLU A 116 0.36 7.48 4.54
CA GLU A 116 1.36 8.46 4.93
C GLU A 116 2.07 8.98 3.68
N PHE A 117 1.97 10.28 3.48
CA PHE A 117 2.66 11.03 2.44
C PHE A 117 3.85 11.77 3.10
N PRO A 118 5.07 11.23 2.98
CA PRO A 118 6.21 11.75 3.72
C PRO A 118 6.66 13.12 3.17
N GLN A 119 7.26 13.93 4.04
CA GLN A 119 8.00 15.14 3.64
C GLN A 119 7.22 16.13 2.74
N ARG A 120 5.92 16.29 2.95
CA ARG A 120 5.11 17.28 2.24
C ARG A 120 5.50 18.70 2.64
N GLU A 121 5.49 19.59 1.67
CA GLU A 121 5.78 21.02 1.87
C GLU A 121 4.56 21.71 2.47
N HIS A 122 4.81 22.64 3.38
CA HIS A 122 3.79 23.51 3.93
C HIS A 122 3.78 24.83 3.14
N ILE A 123 2.59 25.33 2.80
CA ILE A 123 2.45 26.55 1.97
C ILE A 123 3.05 27.79 2.69
N TRP A 124 3.08 27.76 4.02
CA TRP A 124 3.42 28.91 4.84
C TRP A 124 4.75 28.80 5.59
N THR A 125 5.39 27.62 5.59
CA THR A 125 6.60 27.37 6.38
C THR A 125 7.54 26.45 5.60
N ASP A 126 8.85 26.63 5.78
CA ASP A 126 9.88 25.77 5.18
C ASP A 126 10.00 24.39 5.85
N GLU A 127 9.14 24.13 6.85
CA GLU A 127 9.10 22.85 7.57
C GLU A 127 8.36 21.79 6.75
N LYS A 128 9.04 20.67 6.53
CA LYS A 128 8.44 19.46 5.96
C LYS A 128 7.66 18.70 7.02
N TYR A 129 6.49 18.19 6.65
CA TYR A 129 5.67 17.37 7.53
C TYR A 129 5.17 16.11 6.82
N ASP A 130 4.93 15.06 7.59
CA ASP A 130 4.29 13.84 7.08
C ASP A 130 2.77 14.04 7.12
N GLN A 131 2.13 13.99 5.97
CA GLN A 131 0.68 14.10 5.87
C GLN A 131 0.07 12.71 6.01
N VAL A 132 -0.82 12.53 6.99
CA VAL A 132 -1.33 11.21 7.38
C VAL A 132 -2.85 11.18 7.31
N TYR A 133 -3.39 10.20 6.59
CA TYR A 133 -4.82 9.92 6.49
C TYR A 133 -5.15 8.52 6.98
N TYR A 134 -6.24 8.40 7.73
CA TYR A 134 -6.72 7.13 8.26
C TYR A 134 -7.98 6.71 7.53
N HIS A 135 -8.09 5.45 7.15
CA HIS A 135 -9.22 4.87 6.44
C HIS A 135 -9.69 3.61 7.16
N LEU A 136 -10.80 3.71 7.87
CA LEU A 136 -11.43 2.60 8.58
C LEU A 136 -12.47 1.93 7.69
N ILE A 137 -12.21 0.68 7.34
CA ILE A 137 -13.12 -0.20 6.59
C ILE A 137 -13.82 -1.11 7.61
N GLU A 138 -15.00 -0.71 8.09
CA GLU A 138 -15.75 -1.50 9.06
C GLU A 138 -16.45 -2.70 8.40
N CYS A 139 -16.23 -3.89 8.96
CA CYS A 139 -16.99 -5.08 8.58
C CYS A 139 -18.41 -5.00 9.14
N GLY A 140 -19.41 -5.25 8.30
CA GLY A 140 -20.81 -5.28 8.72
C GLY A 140 -21.36 -3.93 9.21
N LYS A 141 -20.90 -2.81 8.62
CA LYS A 141 -21.35 -1.47 8.96
C LYS A 141 -22.85 -1.34 8.70
N ARG A 142 -23.61 -0.86 9.67
CA ARG A 142 -25.05 -0.63 9.50
C ARG A 142 -25.28 0.58 8.59
N LYS A 143 -26.23 0.44 7.66
CA LYS A 143 -26.72 1.58 6.90
C LYS A 143 -27.41 2.56 7.85
N TYR A 144 -27.21 3.85 7.60
CA TYR A 144 -27.85 4.90 8.39
C TYR A 144 -29.37 4.70 8.39
N ARG A 145 -29.97 4.62 9.59
CA ARG A 145 -31.40 4.36 9.81
C ARG A 145 -31.93 3.06 9.18
N SER A 146 -31.11 2.01 9.12
CA SER A 146 -31.56 0.69 8.64
C SER A 146 -30.83 -0.44 9.35
N ASP A 147 -31.53 -1.57 9.52
CA ASP A 147 -30.93 -2.81 10.04
C ASP A 147 -30.08 -3.55 9.00
N LYS A 148 -30.04 -3.06 7.75
CA LYS A 148 -29.20 -3.63 6.71
C LYS A 148 -27.74 -3.28 6.97
N VAL A 149 -26.90 -4.30 6.98
CA VAL A 149 -25.44 -4.18 7.01
C VAL A 149 -24.89 -4.14 5.58
N TYR A 150 -23.78 -3.44 5.39
CA TYR A 150 -22.97 -3.51 4.17
C TYR A 150 -21.50 -3.67 4.53
N GLU A 151 -20.75 -4.29 3.64
CA GLU A 151 -19.29 -4.28 3.70
C GLU A 151 -18.82 -2.93 3.20
N ASP A 152 -18.16 -2.17 4.08
CA ASP A 152 -17.52 -0.94 3.65
C ASP A 152 -16.42 -1.27 2.64
N LYS A 153 -16.27 -0.42 1.62
CA LYS A 153 -15.19 -0.56 0.64
C LYS A 153 -14.24 0.60 0.82
N TYR A 154 -12.98 0.41 0.44
CA TYR A 154 -12.03 1.52 0.45
C TYR A 154 -12.59 2.71 -0.33
N GLN A 155 -12.62 3.86 0.31
CA GLN A 155 -13.08 5.13 -0.23
C GLN A 155 -12.07 6.19 0.19
N TYR A 156 -11.94 7.23 -0.63
CA TYR A 156 -10.99 8.33 -0.38
C TYR A 156 -11.34 9.20 0.85
N HIS A 157 -12.42 8.89 1.59
CA HIS A 157 -12.74 9.61 2.82
C HIS A 157 -11.79 9.21 3.95
N SER A 158 -11.21 10.18 4.63
CA SER A 158 -10.40 9.93 5.83
C SER A 158 -11.26 10.02 7.10
N ASN A 159 -11.11 9.06 8.01
CA ASN A 159 -11.72 9.11 9.33
C ASN A 159 -10.96 10.05 10.27
N SER A 160 -11.70 10.74 11.11
CA SER A 160 -11.12 11.59 12.15
C SER A 160 -10.53 10.78 13.30
N GLU A 161 -9.51 11.31 14.00
CA GLU A 161 -8.93 10.67 15.19
C GLU A 161 -10.02 10.34 16.24
N THR A 162 -11.03 11.20 16.37
CA THR A 162 -12.17 11.01 17.28
C THR A 162 -13.02 9.79 16.89
N GLU A 163 -13.37 9.63 15.61
CA GLU A 163 -14.12 8.46 15.12
C GLU A 163 -13.36 7.16 15.39
N LEU A 164 -12.05 7.15 15.11
CA LEU A 164 -11.20 6.00 15.33
C LEU A 164 -11.10 5.64 16.82
N VAL A 165 -10.99 6.65 17.70
CA VAL A 165 -10.98 6.42 19.16
C VAL A 165 -12.29 5.78 19.63
N GLU A 166 -13.44 6.22 19.12
CA GLU A 166 -14.74 5.62 19.45
C GLU A 166 -14.87 4.19 18.92
N TYR A 167 -14.38 3.94 17.70
CA TYR A 167 -14.32 2.58 17.15
C TYR A 167 -13.44 1.67 18.01
N LEU A 168 -12.24 2.11 18.41
CA LEU A 168 -11.33 1.36 19.27
C LEU A 168 -11.95 1.05 20.64
N LYS A 169 -12.76 1.97 21.21
CA LYS A 169 -13.52 1.69 22.44
C LYS A 169 -14.54 0.57 22.22
N LYS A 170 -15.28 0.60 21.11
CA LYS A 170 -16.33 -0.38 20.78
C LYS A 170 -15.74 -1.79 20.65
N ILE A 171 -14.62 -1.95 19.95
CA ILE A 171 -14.00 -3.28 19.78
C ILE A 171 -13.41 -3.81 21.09
N GLN A 172 -12.80 -2.95 21.91
CA GLN A 172 -12.22 -3.38 23.19
C GLN A 172 -13.27 -3.73 24.25
N LYS A 173 -14.45 -3.08 24.20
CA LYS A 173 -15.60 -3.46 25.04
C LYS A 173 -16.24 -4.79 24.63
N LYS A 174 -16.08 -5.23 23.39
CA LYS A 174 -16.58 -6.54 22.94
C LYS A 174 -15.66 -7.70 23.32
N LYS A 175 -14.36 -7.42 23.54
CA LYS A 175 -13.35 -8.41 23.91
C LYS A 175 -13.27 -8.68 25.42
N GLY A 176 -13.74 -7.75 26.25
CA GLY A 176 -13.79 -7.91 27.71
C GLY A 176 -15.18 -8.26 28.18
#